data_AF-A0A924D1H6-F1
#
_entry.id   AF-A0A924D1H6-F1
#
_cell.length_a   1.000
_cell.length_b   1.000
_cell.length_c   1.000
_cell.angle_alpha   90.00
_cell.angle_beta   90.00
_cell.angle_gamma   90.00
#
_symmetry.space_group_name_H-M   'P 1'
#
loop_
_entity.id
_entity.type
_entity.pdbx_description
1 polymer ?
#
loop_
_entity_poly.entity_id
_entity_poly.type
_entity_poly.pdbx_seq_one_letter_code
_entity_poly.pdbx_strand_id
1 'polypeptide(L)'
;MRRYRSDRFNPGAIGWGWMPAHPAMFVRREVFERIGVFKTHYRIAGDYEWVARAFHAGDLRYQHVPEVLVHMQTGGISTRGWRSTLLLNQEVMRACRENGVATNWFKILSKYPAKLLEYVRP
;
A
#
# COMPACT_ATOMS: atom_id res chain seq x y z
N MET A 1 2.60 16.91 11.23
CA MET A 1 3.21 15.57 11.18
C MET A 1 2.09 14.56 10.97
N ARG A 2 2.09 13.78 9.88
CA ARG A 2 0.99 12.85 9.59
C ARG A 2 1.19 11.53 10.33
N ARG A 3 0.23 11.13 11.17
CA ARG A 3 0.25 9.82 11.84
C ARG A 3 -0.56 8.82 11.01
N TYR A 4 0.12 7.92 10.30
CA TYR A 4 -0.53 6.86 9.55
C TYR A 4 -0.95 5.73 10.49
N ARG A 5 -2.26 5.54 10.69
CA ARG A 5 -2.82 4.49 11.55
C ARG A 5 -3.31 3.33 10.69
N SER A 6 -3.00 2.09 11.08
CA SER A 6 -3.46 0.88 10.38
C SER A 6 -4.41 0.04 11.23
N ASP A 7 -5.02 0.64 12.25
CA ASP A 7 -5.97 0.02 13.17
C ASP A 7 -7.25 -0.48 12.47
N ARG A 8 -7.64 0.15 11.36
CA ARG A 8 -8.82 -0.23 10.56
C ARG A 8 -8.48 -0.97 9.27
N PHE A 9 -7.28 -1.54 9.17
CA PHE A 9 -6.86 -2.21 7.95
C PHE A 9 -7.64 -3.53 7.72
N ASN A 10 -8.17 -3.65 6.50
CA ASN A 10 -8.85 -4.83 5.97
C ASN A 10 -8.26 -5.14 4.58
N PRO A 11 -7.98 -6.40 4.22
CA PRO A 11 -7.54 -6.80 2.88
C PRO A 11 -8.38 -6.22 1.74
N GLY A 12 -9.69 -6.08 1.93
CA GLY A 12 -10.58 -5.47 0.93
C GLY A 12 -10.24 -4.00 0.60
N ALA A 13 -9.57 -3.28 1.51
CA ALA A 13 -9.13 -1.90 1.30
C ALA A 13 -8.02 -1.79 0.24
N ILE A 14 -7.28 -2.88 -0.02
CA ILE A 14 -6.29 -2.96 -1.09
C ILE A 14 -6.96 -2.72 -2.44
N GLY A 15 -8.17 -3.23 -2.68
CA GLY A 15 -8.90 -2.94 -3.92
C GLY A 15 -9.17 -1.44 -4.17
N TRP A 16 -9.09 -0.62 -3.11
CA TRP A 16 -9.28 0.83 -3.12
C TRP A 16 -7.96 1.63 -3.14
N GLY A 17 -6.81 0.95 -3.27
CA GLY A 17 -5.51 1.61 -3.25
C GLY A 17 -5.01 1.96 -1.84
N TRP A 18 -5.62 1.40 -0.80
CA TRP A 18 -5.18 1.54 0.60
C TRP A 18 -4.39 0.33 1.04
N MET A 19 -3.27 0.54 1.73
CA MET A 19 -2.41 -0.52 2.28
C MET A 19 -2.07 -0.19 3.73
N PRO A 20 -1.62 -1.14 4.57
CA PRO A 20 -1.21 -0.81 5.93
C PRO A 20 0.08 0.05 5.89
N ALA A 21 0.51 0.52 7.07
CA ALA A 21 1.73 1.30 7.25
C ALA A 21 2.97 0.47 6.84
N HIS A 22 3.22 0.35 5.54
CA HIS A 22 4.31 -0.47 5.01
C HIS A 22 5.71 -0.09 5.53
N PRO A 23 6.03 1.17 5.90
CA PRO A 23 7.36 1.48 6.45
C PRO A 23 7.62 0.83 7.81
N ALA A 24 6.57 0.48 8.56
CA ALA A 24 6.65 -0.16 9.87
C ALA A 24 5.97 -1.54 9.87
N MET A 25 5.89 -2.19 8.70
CA MET A 25 5.30 -3.50 8.56
C MET A 25 6.37 -4.58 8.78
N PHE A 26 6.20 -5.38 9.83
CA PHE A 26 7.06 -6.51 10.12
C PHE A 26 6.36 -7.81 9.71
N VAL A 27 7.08 -8.65 8.98
CA VAL A 27 6.56 -9.88 8.40
C VAL A 27 7.47 -11.03 8.81
N ARG A 28 6.89 -12.15 9.25
CA ARG A 28 7.65 -13.35 9.61
C ARG A 28 8.32 -13.93 8.35
N ARG A 29 9.52 -14.47 8.50
CA ARG A 29 10.27 -15.09 7.39
C ARG A 29 9.47 -16.16 6.65
N GLU A 30 8.73 -17.00 7.37
CA GLU A 30 7.87 -18.05 6.81
C GLU A 30 6.85 -17.51 5.80
N VAL A 31 6.39 -16.26 5.96
CA VAL A 31 5.45 -15.61 5.05
C VAL A 31 6.15 -15.29 3.72
N PHE A 32 7.39 -14.82 3.75
CA PHE A 32 8.17 -14.59 2.54
C PHE A 32 8.51 -15.90 1.82
N GLU A 33 8.80 -16.97 2.55
CA GLU A 33 9.07 -18.29 1.97
C GLU A 33 7.82 -18.86 1.27
N ARG A 34 6.63 -18.59 1.84
CA ARG A 34 5.35 -19.06 1.28
C ARG A 34 4.84 -18.20 0.12
N ILE A 35 4.95 -16.88 0.21
CA ILE A 35 4.33 -15.91 -0.73
C ILE A 35 5.33 -15.45 -1.81
N GLY A 36 6.62 -15.56 -1.51
CA GLY A 36 7.71 -15.07 -2.32
C GLY A 36 8.16 -13.65 -1.96
N VAL A 37 9.30 -13.25 -2.53
CA VAL A 37 9.92 -11.94 -2.32
C VAL A 37 9.30 -10.85 -3.21
N PHE A 38 9.72 -9.59 -3.00
CA PHE A 38 9.31 -8.46 -3.82
C PHE A 38 9.71 -8.62 -5.29
N LYS A 39 8.80 -8.23 -6.18
CA LYS A 39 9.07 -8.18 -7.62
C LYS A 39 9.92 -6.96 -7.96
N THR A 40 11.03 -7.17 -8.66
CA THR A 40 12.01 -6.12 -8.99
C THR A 40 11.66 -5.28 -10.22
N HIS A 41 10.62 -5.65 -10.96
CA HIS A 41 10.17 -4.95 -12.16
C HIS A 41 9.16 -3.82 -11.90
N TYR A 42 8.83 -3.56 -10.63
CA TYR A 42 8.06 -2.39 -10.21
C TYR A 42 9.03 -1.25 -9.89
N ARG A 43 8.77 -0.05 -10.43
CA ARG A 43 9.63 1.12 -10.20
C ARG A 43 9.25 1.90 -8.95
N ILE A 44 7.97 1.87 -8.57
CA ILE A 44 7.43 2.63 -7.45
C ILE A 44 6.60 1.75 -6.50
N ALA A 45 5.66 0.95 -7.02
CA ALA A 45 4.64 0.27 -6.23
C ALA A 45 4.95 -1.22 -5.93
N GLY A 46 6.24 -1.58 -5.81
CA GLY A 46 6.64 -2.97 -5.54
C GLY A 46 6.26 -3.44 -4.13
N ASP A 47 6.30 -2.51 -3.17
CA ASP A 47 5.79 -2.68 -1.80
C ASP A 47 4.29 -2.99 -1.81
N TYR A 48 3.52 -2.22 -2.57
CA TYR A 48 2.09 -2.38 -2.73
C TYR A 48 1.74 -3.72 -3.40
N GLU A 49 2.49 -4.12 -4.43
CA GLU A 49 2.32 -5.44 -5.06
C GLU A 49 2.47 -6.58 -4.07
N TRP A 50 3.53 -6.53 -3.26
CA TRP A 50 3.79 -7.58 -2.31
C TRP A 50 2.69 -7.64 -1.24
N VAL A 51 2.22 -6.48 -0.74
CA VAL A 51 1.08 -6.40 0.17
C VAL A 51 -0.18 -6.97 -0.49
N ALA A 52 -0.48 -6.58 -1.73
CA ALA A 52 -1.66 -7.06 -2.45
C ALA A 52 -1.63 -8.59 -2.57
N ARG A 53 -0.49 -9.14 -2.98
CA ARG A 53 -0.27 -10.59 -3.06
C ARG A 53 -0.40 -11.28 -1.71
N ALA A 54 0.21 -10.71 -0.68
CA ALA A 54 0.26 -11.31 0.65
C ALA A 54 -1.14 -11.43 1.27
N PHE A 55 -1.92 -10.36 1.21
CA PHE A 55 -3.24 -10.31 1.84
C PHE A 55 -4.37 -10.85 0.96
N HIS A 56 -4.13 -11.10 -0.33
CA HIS A 56 -5.16 -11.64 -1.24
C HIS A 56 -5.65 -13.04 -0.82
N ALA A 57 -4.75 -13.90 -0.33
CA ALA A 57 -5.09 -15.26 0.09
C ALA A 57 -6.01 -15.31 1.32
N GLY A 58 -6.10 -14.23 2.10
CA GLY A 58 -6.99 -14.13 3.26
C GLY A 58 -6.61 -15.01 4.47
N ASP A 59 -5.49 -15.73 4.41
CA ASP A 59 -5.05 -16.68 5.43
C ASP A 59 -4.00 -16.11 6.40
N LEU A 60 -3.54 -14.87 6.15
CA LEU A 60 -2.57 -14.20 7.01
C LEU A 60 -3.21 -13.66 8.28
N ARG A 61 -2.61 -14.01 9.41
CA ARG A 61 -2.90 -13.37 10.70
C ARG A 61 -2.02 -12.13 10.85
N TYR A 62 -2.65 -11.01 11.17
CA TYR A 62 -1.97 -9.73 11.37
C TYR A 62 -2.55 -9.01 12.58
N GLN A 63 -1.73 -8.18 13.22
CA GLN A 63 -2.13 -7.37 14.37
C GLN A 63 -1.53 -5.97 14.23
N HIS A 64 -2.34 -4.96 14.50
CA HIS A 64 -1.86 -3.58 14.57
C HIS A 64 -1.26 -3.30 15.95
N VAL A 65 -0.02 -2.82 15.97
CA VAL A 65 0.64 -2.34 17.19
C VAL A 65 0.41 -0.83 17.29
N PRO A 66 -0.24 -0.32 18.35
CA PRO A 66 -0.61 1.09 18.48
C PRO A 66 0.56 2.02 18.85
N GLU A 67 1.77 1.70 18.41
CA GLU A 67 3.01 2.42 18.71
C GLU A 67 3.62 3.03 17.44
N VAL A 68 4.35 4.14 17.59
CA VAL A 68 5.08 4.76 16.48
C VAL A 68 6.47 4.14 16.42
N LEU A 69 6.66 3.20 15.50
CA LEU A 69 7.93 2.48 15.35
C LEU A 69 8.89 3.15 14.36
N VAL A 70 8.37 3.86 13.35
CA VAL A 70 9.16 4.43 12.26
C VAL A 70 8.70 5.85 11.94
N HIS A 71 9.65 6.77 11.78
CA HIS A 71 9.44 8.09 11.21
C HIS A 71 9.97 8.10 9.78
N MET A 72 9.06 8.12 8.81
CA MET A 72 9.42 8.22 7.39
C MET A 72 9.58 9.70 7.01
N GLN A 73 10.72 10.04 6.42
CA GLN A 73 10.97 11.39 5.92
C GLN A 73 10.07 11.72 4.71
N THR A 74 9.63 12.97 4.63
CA THR A 74 8.88 13.44 3.45
C THR A 74 9.80 13.57 2.25
N GLY A 75 9.49 12.86 1.18
CA GLY A 75 10.27 12.84 -0.05
C GLY A 75 10.21 11.46 -0.72
N GLY A 76 10.59 11.37 -1.98
CA GLY A 76 10.64 10.09 -2.70
C GLY A 76 10.30 10.18 -4.18
N ILE A 77 10.51 9.07 -4.89
CA ILE A 77 10.25 8.96 -6.33
C ILE A 77 8.76 9.19 -6.64
N SER A 78 7.87 8.74 -5.76
CA SER A 78 6.41 8.89 -5.86
C SER A 78 5.92 10.33 -5.69
N THR A 79 6.74 11.23 -5.12
CA THR A 79 6.38 12.63 -4.84
C THR A 79 7.07 13.63 -5.79
N ARG A 80 7.86 13.14 -6.77
CA ARG A 80 8.60 13.99 -7.73
C ARG A 80 7.75 14.67 -8.80
N GLY A 81 6.44 14.41 -8.86
CA GLY A 81 5.51 15.11 -9.76
C GLY A 81 4.42 14.21 -10.35
N TRP A 82 3.65 14.79 -11.27
CA TRP A 82 2.47 14.14 -11.87
C TRP A 82 2.78 12.85 -12.63
N ARG A 83 3.93 12.78 -13.32
CA ARG A 83 4.38 11.58 -14.05
C ARG A 83 4.60 10.41 -13.10
N SER A 84 5.20 10.65 -11.94
CA SER A 84 5.38 9.63 -10.90
C SER A 84 4.06 9.17 -10.32
N THR A 85 3.10 10.09 -10.10
CA THR A 85 1.76 9.75 -9.64
C THR A 85 1.01 8.89 -10.65
N LEU A 86 1.12 9.19 -11.95
CA LEU A 86 0.52 8.40 -13.01
C LEU A 86 1.13 6.99 -13.03
N LEU A 87 2.46 6.89 -13.02
CA LEU A 87 3.18 5.61 -13.00
C LEU A 87 2.82 4.79 -11.76
N LEU A 88 2.77 5.42 -10.57
CA LEU A 88 2.33 4.79 -9.33
C LEU A 88 0.93 4.18 -9.48
N ASN A 89 -0.04 4.92 -10.00
CA ASN A 89 -1.40 4.40 -10.15
C ASN A 89 -1.47 3.27 -11.20
N GLN A 90 -0.70 3.36 -12.28
CA GLN A 90 -0.60 2.28 -13.27
C GLN A 90 0.00 1.01 -12.66
N GLU A 91 1.05 1.15 -11.85
CA GLU A 91 1.67 0.03 -11.15
C GLU A 91 0.76 -0.55 -10.07
N VAL A 92 0.00 0.27 -9.34
CA VAL A 92 -1.04 -0.20 -8.40
C VAL A 92 -2.14 -0.99 -9.12
N MET A 93 -2.63 -0.49 -10.27
CA MET A 93 -3.60 -1.21 -11.10
C MET A 93 -3.03 -2.56 -11.55
N ARG A 94 -1.78 -2.56 -12.02
CA ARG A 94 -1.06 -3.76 -12.45
C ARG A 94 -0.92 -4.76 -11.30
N ALA A 95 -0.49 -4.30 -10.13
CA ALA A 95 -0.33 -5.11 -8.93
C ALA A 95 -1.63 -5.79 -8.51
N CYS A 96 -2.75 -5.05 -8.52
CA CYS A 96 -4.06 -5.64 -8.23
C CYS A 96 -4.46 -6.68 -9.29
N ARG A 97 -4.23 -6.39 -10.57
CA ARG A 97 -4.59 -7.28 -11.68
C ARG A 97 -3.78 -8.58 -11.69
N GLU A 98 -2.48 -8.49 -11.41
CA GLU A 98 -1.58 -9.66 -11.31
C GLU A 98 -1.93 -10.56 -10.13
N ASN A 99 -2.49 -10.01 -9.06
CA ASN A 99 -2.79 -10.73 -7.82
C ASN A 99 -4.28 -10.98 -7.60
N GLY A 100 -5.12 -10.89 -8.64
CA GLY A 100 -6.56 -11.23 -8.54
C GLY A 100 -7.40 -10.27 -7.66
N VAL A 101 -6.87 -9.09 -7.31
CA VAL A 101 -7.58 -8.11 -6.48
C VAL A 101 -8.52 -7.26 -7.35
N ALA A 102 -9.81 -7.29 -7.06
CA ALA A 102 -10.83 -6.56 -7.80
C ALA A 102 -10.72 -5.02 -7.61
N THR A 103 -10.07 -4.35 -8.55
CA THR A 103 -9.89 -2.89 -8.57
C THR A 103 -10.37 -2.24 -9.87
N ASN A 104 -10.49 -0.91 -9.85
CA ASN A 104 -10.73 -0.10 -11.04
C ASN A 104 -10.16 1.32 -10.84
N TRP A 105 -10.05 2.08 -11.93
CA TRP A 105 -9.54 3.45 -11.89
C TRP A 105 -10.32 4.36 -10.93
N PHE A 106 -11.65 4.23 -10.86
CA PHE A 106 -12.48 5.02 -9.93
C PHE A 106 -12.12 4.74 -8.47
N LYS A 107 -11.95 3.47 -8.08
CA LYS A 107 -11.54 3.05 -6.75
C LYS A 107 -10.18 3.61 -6.37
N ILE A 108 -9.19 3.51 -7.26
CA ILE A 108 -7.84 4.02 -6.99
C ILE A 108 -7.83 5.56 -6.94
N LEU A 109 -8.58 6.23 -7.80
CA LEU A 109 -8.65 7.69 -7.82
C LEU A 109 -9.42 8.26 -6.63
N SER A 110 -10.33 7.49 -6.04
CA SER A 110 -11.08 7.89 -4.84
C SER A 110 -10.20 8.17 -3.62
N LYS A 111 -8.94 7.73 -3.61
CA LYS A 111 -7.98 8.03 -2.53
C LYS A 111 -7.47 9.47 -2.54
N TYR A 112 -7.49 10.17 -3.68
CA TYR A 112 -6.94 11.54 -3.80
C TYR A 112 -7.80 12.59 -3.07
N PRO A 113 -9.14 12.55 -3.15
CA PRO A 113 -10.00 13.42 -2.32
C PRO A 113 -9.75 13.24 -0.82
N ALA A 114 -9.62 11.99 -0.35
CA ALA A 114 -9.32 11.70 1.05
C ALA A 114 -7.94 12.23 1.46
N LYS A 115 -6.93 12.10 0.58
CA LYS A 115 -5.57 12.62 0.79
C LYS A 115 -5.54 14.16 0.81
N LEU A 116 -6.39 14.82 0.01
CA LEU A 116 -6.56 16.28 0.02
C LEU A 116 -7.25 16.77 1.30
N LEU A 117 -8.31 16.07 1.74
CA LEU A 117 -9.00 16.38 3.00
C LEU A 117 -8.10 16.23 4.23
N GLU A 118 -7.21 15.22 4.26
CA GLU A 118 -6.18 15.07 5.30
C GLU A 118 -5.17 16.24 5.32
N TYR A 119 -5.02 16.99 4.23
CA TYR A 119 -4.15 18.17 4.20
C TYR A 119 -4.87 19.43 4.70
N VAL A 120 -6.21 19.43 4.67
CA VAL A 120 -7.06 20.56 5.07
C VAL A 120 -7.51 20.47 6.53
N ARG A 121 -7.56 19.25 7.11
CA ARG A 121 -7.81 19.05 8.54
C ARG A 121 -6.53 18.56 9.23
N PRO A 122 -5.80 19.44 9.95
CA PRO A 122 -4.57 19.08 10.66
C PRO A 122 -4.81 18.13 11.83
#